data_AF-A0A960ZEK6-F1
#
_entry.id   AF-A0A960ZEK6-F1
#
_cell.length_a   1.000
_cell.length_b   1.000
_cell.length_c   1.000
_cell.angle_alpha   90.00
_cell.angle_beta   90.00
_cell.angle_gamma   90.00
#
_symmetry.space_group_name_H-M   'P 1'
#
loop_
_entity.id
_entity.type
_entity.pdbx_description
1 polymer ?
#
loop_
_entity_poly.entity_id
_entity_poly.type
_entity_poly.pdbx_seq_one_letter_code
_entity_poly.pdbx_strand_id
1 'polypeptide(L)'
;MAKIINQKVPQNEFVGSFNAGIYSAFSGRTVTNLDGVANHSILPFLKNGGLLQYLEQENIRYIVDYQDFTDFIPNDRKIILWQENTPIMGTIILFKLVSE
;
A
#
# COMPACT_ATOMS: atom_id res chain seq x y z
N MET A 1 -0.21 8.85 11.68
CA MET A 1 -0.38 7.90 10.57
C MET A 1 -0.50 8.57 9.20
N ALA A 2 -1.69 8.97 8.71
CA ALA A 2 -1.87 9.37 7.31
C ALA A 2 -1.01 10.57 6.82
N LYS A 3 -0.62 11.48 7.72
CA LYS A 3 0.33 12.58 7.44
C LYS A 3 1.68 12.07 6.89
N ILE A 4 2.10 10.86 7.26
CA ILE A 4 3.37 10.30 6.81
C ILE A 4 3.41 10.12 5.29
N ILE A 5 2.27 9.82 4.68
CA ILE A 5 2.12 9.67 3.24
C ILE A 5 2.54 10.97 2.56
N ASN A 6 2.05 12.12 3.03
CA ASN A 6 2.40 13.43 2.48
C ASN A 6 3.86 13.83 2.69
N GLN A 7 4.52 13.27 3.71
CA GLN A 7 5.91 13.59 4.03
C GLN A 7 6.91 12.71 3.30
N LYS A 8 6.52 11.48 2.96
CA LYS A 8 7.42 10.45 2.42
C LYS A 8 7.13 10.08 0.96
N VAL A 9 5.92 10.35 0.47
CA VAL A 9 5.50 10.00 -0.89
C VAL A 9 5.38 11.26 -1.76
N PRO A 10 6.13 11.36 -2.87
CA PRO A 10 6.01 12.47 -3.82
C PRO A 10 4.56 12.68 -4.28
N GLN A 11 4.17 13.93 -4.54
CA GLN A 11 2.76 14.27 -4.83
C GLN A 11 2.19 13.62 -6.10
N ASN A 12 3.04 13.29 -7.06
CA ASN A 12 2.69 12.66 -8.33
C ASN A 12 2.71 11.12 -8.30
N GLU A 13 2.94 10.50 -7.14
CA GLU A 13 3.00 9.04 -7.00
C GLU A 13 1.71 8.48 -6.40
N PHE A 14 1.38 7.26 -6.82
CA PHE A 14 0.22 6.52 -6.33
C PHE A 14 0.56 5.71 -5.08
N VAL A 15 -0.42 5.59 -4.19
CA VAL A 15 -0.32 4.85 -2.94
C VAL A 15 -1.39 3.77 -2.92
N GLY A 16 -1.01 2.53 -2.66
CA GLY A 16 -1.91 1.40 -2.45
C GLY A 16 -2.12 1.09 -0.97
N SER A 17 -3.31 0.61 -0.63
CA SER A 17 -3.63 0.09 0.70
C SER A 17 -4.83 -0.87 0.62
N PHE A 18 -4.84 -1.92 1.43
CA PHE A 18 -6.02 -2.74 1.71
C PHE A 18 -7.04 -1.91 2.51
N ASN A 19 -6.59 -1.12 3.48
CA ASN A 19 -7.43 -0.22 4.28
C ASN A 19 -7.52 1.22 3.72
N ALA A 20 -7.62 1.37 2.38
CA ALA A 20 -7.51 2.66 1.69
C ALA A 20 -8.48 3.75 2.16
N GLY A 21 -9.67 3.38 2.67
CA GLY A 21 -10.65 4.33 3.19
C GLY A 21 -10.12 5.18 4.35
N ILE A 22 -9.38 4.55 5.28
CA ILE A 22 -8.78 5.26 6.43
C ILE A 22 -7.69 6.21 5.94
N TYR A 23 -6.78 5.72 5.10
CA TYR A 23 -5.65 6.52 4.63
C TYR A 23 -6.07 7.68 3.73
N SER A 24 -7.02 7.48 2.83
CA SER A 24 -7.54 8.56 1.96
C SER A 24 -8.24 9.65 2.77
N ALA A 25 -9.09 9.28 3.73
CA ALA A 25 -9.82 10.23 4.57
C ALA A 25 -8.90 11.18 5.36
N PHE A 26 -7.76 10.69 5.85
CA PHE A 26 -6.87 11.47 6.72
C PHE A 26 -5.60 12.03 6.04
N SER A 27 -5.24 11.57 4.84
CA SER A 27 -4.06 12.08 4.12
C SER A 27 -4.40 13.18 3.11
N GLY A 28 -5.64 13.25 2.62
CA GLY A 28 -5.97 14.08 1.46
C GLY A 28 -5.31 13.59 0.16
N ARG A 29 -4.75 12.37 0.16
CA ARG A 29 -4.24 11.69 -1.04
C ARG A 29 -5.28 10.69 -1.53
N THR A 30 -5.37 10.53 -2.83
CA THR A 30 -6.04 9.36 -3.41
C THR A 30 -5.21 8.12 -3.10
N VAL A 31 -5.82 7.16 -2.41
CA VAL A 31 -5.20 5.87 -2.07
C VAL A 31 -5.99 4.78 -2.79
N THR A 32 -5.31 4.00 -3.61
CA THR A 32 -5.91 2.88 -4.35
C THR A 32 -6.17 1.72 -3.40
N ASN A 33 -7.42 1.26 -3.39
CA ASN A 33 -7.84 0.11 -2.61
C ASN A 33 -7.32 -1.21 -3.25
N LEU A 34 -6.74 -2.08 -2.42
CA LEU A 34 -6.09 -3.33 -2.85
C LEU A 34 -6.88 -4.61 -2.48
N ASP A 35 -8.00 -4.49 -1.77
CA ASP A 35 -8.86 -5.64 -1.43
C ASP A 35 -9.99 -5.88 -2.46
N GLY A 36 -10.28 -4.88 -3.30
CA GLY A 36 -11.28 -4.95 -4.35
C GLY A 36 -12.67 -4.43 -3.98
N VAL A 37 -12.88 -3.93 -2.75
CA VAL A 37 -14.16 -3.35 -2.30
C VAL A 37 -14.46 -2.06 -3.05
N ALA A 38 -13.49 -1.15 -3.13
CA ALA A 38 -13.64 0.13 -3.83
C ALA A 38 -13.02 0.11 -5.24
N ASN A 39 -12.19 -0.89 -5.53
CA ASN A 39 -11.43 -0.99 -6.77
C ASN A 39 -11.62 -2.35 -7.45
N HIS A 40 -12.67 -2.49 -8.25
CA HIS A 40 -13.01 -3.77 -8.87
C HIS A 40 -12.01 -4.22 -9.96
N SER A 41 -11.17 -3.31 -10.46
CA SER A 41 -10.16 -3.63 -11.48
C SER A 41 -9.10 -4.62 -10.99
N ILE A 42 -8.91 -4.71 -9.67
CA ILE A 42 -7.93 -5.61 -9.05
C ILE A 42 -8.43 -7.06 -8.94
N LEU A 43 -9.74 -7.30 -9.01
CA LEU A 43 -10.34 -8.61 -8.74
C LEU A 43 -9.80 -9.73 -9.64
N PRO A 44 -9.57 -9.55 -10.96
CA PRO A 44 -8.95 -10.57 -11.80
C PRO A 44 -7.52 -10.93 -11.37
N PHE A 45 -6.77 -9.96 -10.84
CA PHE A 45 -5.41 -10.17 -10.35
C PHE A 45 -5.42 -10.91 -9.02
N LEU A 46 -6.29 -10.52 -8.08
CA LEU A 46 -6.42 -11.20 -6.79
C LEU A 46 -6.80 -12.68 -6.94
N LYS A 47 -7.71 -13.00 -7.87
CA LYS A 47 -8.14 -14.38 -8.15
C LYS A 47 -6.99 -15.28 -8.64
N ASN A 48 -5.97 -14.71 -9.26
CA ASN A 48 -4.86 -15.43 -9.88
C ASN A 48 -3.53 -15.22 -9.14
N GLY A 49 -3.53 -14.60 -7.94
CA GLY A 49 -2.29 -14.29 -7.21
C GLY A 49 -1.42 -13.19 -7.87
N GLY A 50 -1.97 -12.43 -8.81
CA GLY A 50 -1.28 -11.43 -9.63
C GLY A 50 -1.19 -10.04 -9.01
N LEU A 51 -1.19 -9.90 -7.68
CA LEU A 51 -1.19 -8.57 -7.06
C LEU A 51 0.06 -7.75 -7.41
N LEU A 52 1.25 -8.36 -7.43
CA LEU A 52 2.46 -7.64 -7.86
C LEU A 52 2.36 -7.17 -9.32
N GLN A 53 1.79 -8.00 -10.19
CA GLN A 53 1.53 -7.64 -11.59
C GLN A 53 0.56 -6.46 -11.70
N TYR A 54 -0.50 -6.44 -10.88
CA TYR A 54 -1.43 -5.31 -10.82
C TYR A 54 -0.73 -4.02 -10.40
N LEU A 55 0.07 -4.08 -9.33
CA LEU A 55 0.78 -2.91 -8.79
C LEU A 55 1.77 -2.35 -9.81
N GLU A 56 2.45 -3.22 -10.57
CA GLU A 56 3.31 -2.82 -11.67
C GLU A 56 2.52 -2.17 -12.82
N GLN A 57 1.44 -2.81 -13.27
CA GLN A 57 0.59 -2.31 -14.36
C GLN A 57 0.00 -0.93 -14.07
N GLU A 58 -0.45 -0.70 -12.83
CA GLU A 58 -1.06 0.56 -12.41
C GLU A 58 -0.02 1.57 -11.87
N ASN A 59 1.27 1.26 -11.96
CA ASN A 59 2.38 2.09 -11.46
C ASN A 59 2.20 2.50 -9.98
N ILE A 60 1.70 1.58 -9.15
CA ILE A 60 1.52 1.76 -7.71
C ILE A 60 2.78 1.25 -7.01
N ARG A 61 3.65 2.19 -6.64
CA ARG A 61 4.95 1.86 -6.04
C ARG A 61 5.03 2.07 -4.54
N TYR A 62 4.06 2.74 -3.94
CA TYR A 62 4.04 3.02 -2.51
C TYR A 62 2.89 2.25 -1.88
N ILE A 63 3.16 1.52 -0.79
CA ILE A 63 2.14 0.78 -0.05
C ILE A 63 2.18 1.23 1.40
N VAL A 64 1.00 1.54 1.95
CA VAL A 64 0.80 1.79 3.37
C VAL A 64 -0.28 0.86 3.91
N ASP A 65 0.08 0.01 4.87
CA ASP A 65 -0.90 -0.82 5.57
C ASP A 65 -0.33 -1.42 6.86
N TYR A 66 -1.15 -2.18 7.56
CA TYR A 66 -0.66 -3.13 8.55
C TYR A 66 0.30 -4.13 7.91
N GLN A 67 1.40 -4.41 8.60
CA GLN A 67 2.47 -5.27 8.11
C GLN A 67 1.96 -6.64 7.66
N ASP A 68 1.09 -7.27 8.44
CA ASP A 68 0.49 -8.58 8.17
C ASP A 68 -0.24 -8.64 6.81
N PHE A 69 -0.85 -7.53 6.37
CA PHE A 69 -1.50 -7.42 5.06
C PHE A 69 -0.50 -7.30 3.91
N THR A 70 0.78 -7.17 4.18
CA THR A 70 1.84 -6.94 3.18
C THR A 70 2.97 -7.96 3.27
N ASP A 71 2.90 -8.93 4.19
CA ASP A 71 3.96 -9.89 4.44
C ASP A 71 4.19 -10.87 3.29
N PHE A 72 3.19 -11.08 2.43
CA PHE A 72 3.37 -11.85 1.20
C PHE A 72 4.32 -11.17 0.19
N ILE A 73 4.59 -9.86 0.36
CA ILE A 73 5.59 -9.15 -0.45
C ILE A 73 6.98 -9.40 0.18
N PRO A 74 7.94 -9.96 -0.58
CA PRO A 74 9.28 -10.22 -0.08
C PRO A 74 10.01 -8.96 0.43
N ASN A 75 10.86 -9.11 1.46
CA ASN A 75 11.54 -7.96 2.09
C ASN A 75 12.58 -7.28 1.18
N ASP A 76 13.23 -8.03 0.30
CA ASP A 76 14.14 -7.52 -0.73
C ASP A 76 13.41 -6.67 -1.79
N ARG A 77 12.08 -6.81 -1.89
CA ARG A 77 11.22 -5.97 -2.72
C ARG A 77 10.75 -4.69 -2.02
N LYS A 78 11.10 -4.46 -0.75
CA LYS A 78 10.61 -3.34 0.08
C LYS A 78 11.75 -2.39 0.47
N ILE A 79 11.64 -1.11 0.10
CA ILE A 79 12.37 -0.02 0.76
C ILE A 79 11.44 0.59 1.80
N ILE A 80 11.66 0.25 3.08
CA ILE A 80 10.86 0.78 4.20
C ILE A 80 11.16 2.27 4.37
N LEU A 81 10.12 3.11 4.26
CA LEU A 81 10.21 4.56 4.43
C LEU A 81 9.82 5.02 5.83
N TRP A 82 8.94 4.25 6.46
CA TRP A 82 8.44 4.49 7.81
C TRP A 82 7.73 3.24 8.35
N GLN A 83 7.78 3.04 9.67
CA GLN A 83 7.00 2.03 10.39
C GLN A 83 6.64 2.53 11.79
N GLU A 84 5.50 2.07 12.32
CA GLU A 84 5.04 2.39 13.67
C GLU A 84 4.39 1.17 14.31
N ASN A 85 4.88 0.80 15.50
CA ASN A 85 4.32 -0.31 16.27
C ASN A 85 3.21 0.22 17.15
N THR A 86 2.01 -0.32 16.98
CA THR A 86 0.87 -0.04 17.86
C THR A 86 0.66 -1.24 18.79
N PRO A 87 0.64 -1.05 20.13
CA PRO A 87 0.60 -2.17 21.08
C PRO A 87 -0.60 -3.12 20.91
N ILE A 88 -1.71 -2.64 20.34
CA ILE A 88 -2.96 -3.40 20.19
C ILE A 88 -3.23 -3.78 18.73
N MET A 89 -2.89 -2.92 17.76
CA MET A 89 -3.26 -3.12 16.36
C MET A 89 -2.11 -3.63 15.49
N GLY A 90 -0.92 -3.89 16.05
CA GLY A 90 0.24 -4.38 15.31
C GLY A 90 1.06 -3.27 14.65
N THR A 91 1.91 -3.64 13.71
CA THR A 91 2.83 -2.73 13.01
C THR A 91 2.16 -2.17 11.77
N ILE A 92 2.25 -0.86 11.57
CA ILE A 92 1.85 -0.21 10.32
C ILE A 92 3.11 0.24 9.60
N ILE A 93 3.19 -0.06 8.32
CA ILE A 93 4.36 0.15 7.49
C ILE A 93 4.02 0.98 6.26
N LEU A 94 4.92 1.88 5.88
CA LEU A 94 4.95 2.54 4.59
C LEU A 94 6.26 2.16 3.90
N PHE A 95 6.18 1.55 2.72
CA PHE A 95 7.34 1.19 1.93
C PHE A 95 7.15 1.53 0.46
N LYS A 96 8.28 1.64 -0.24
CA LYS A 96 8.34 1.71 -1.69
C LYS A 96 8.72 0.34 -2.24
N LEU A 97 7.99 -0.14 -3.25
CA LEU A 97 8.33 -1.30 -4.04
C LEU A 97 9.53 -1.02 -4.93
N VAL A 98 10.45 -1.97 -5.00
CA VAL A 98 11.49 -2.01 -6.02
C VAL A 98 11.11 -3.01 -7.12
N SER A 99 11.35 -2.61 -8.35
CA SER A 99 11.33 -3.52 -9.51
C SER A 99 12.44 -4.56 -9.34
N GLU A 100 12.21 -5.77 -9.88
CA GLU A 100 13.30 -6.72 -10.10
C GLU A 100 14.30 -6.22 -11.15
#